data_AF-A0A538F9V0-F1
#
_entry.id   AF-A0A538F9V0-F1
#
_cell.length_a   1.000
_cell.length_b   1.000
_cell.length_c   1.000
_cell.angle_alpha   90.00
_cell.angle_beta   90.00
_cell.angle_gamma   90.00
#
_symmetry.space_group_name_H-M   'P 1'
#
loop_
_entity.id
_entity.type
_entity.pdbx_description
1 polymer ?
#
loop_
_entity_poly.entity_id
_entity_poly.type
_entity_poly.pdbx_seq_one_letter_code
_entity_poly.pdbx_strand_id
1 'polypeptide(L)' 'MVTATEPVSRDDIEAKLRQIQGEVDRTAQAAKPIGIAVGAALAVVLVGAAYFLGRRRGKKKTTVVEIRRV' A
#
# COMPACT_ATOMS: atom_id res chain seq x y z
N MET A 1 -11.26 -32.82 40.28
CA MET A 1 -9.82 -32.52 40.06
C MET A 1 -9.68 -31.01 40.09
N VAL A 2 -8.95 -30.48 41.07
CA VAL A 2 -8.73 -29.03 41.20
C VAL A 2 -7.62 -28.64 40.24
N THR A 3 -7.91 -27.81 39.25
CA THR A 3 -6.89 -27.19 38.39
C THR A 3 -6.19 -26.11 39.20
N ALA A 4 -5.03 -26.43 39.78
CA ALA A 4 -4.16 -25.42 40.37
C ALA A 4 -3.64 -24.53 39.23
N THR A 5 -4.07 -23.27 39.21
CA THR A 5 -3.47 -22.27 38.33
C THR A 5 -2.06 -21.99 38.85
N GLU A 6 -1.07 -22.58 38.19
CA GLU A 6 0.34 -22.34 38.46
C GLU A 6 0.65 -20.84 38.27
N PRO A 7 1.47 -20.22 39.14
CA PRO A 7 1.81 -18.80 39.00
C PRO A 7 2.50 -18.55 37.66
N VAL A 8 1.99 -17.60 36.88
CA VAL A 8 2.57 -17.25 35.58
C VAL A 8 4.00 -16.74 35.79
N SER A 9 4.97 -17.43 35.20
CA SER A 9 6.38 -17.02 35.19
C SER A 9 6.62 -15.92 34.14
N ARG A 10 7.73 -15.19 34.31
CA ARG A 10 8.22 -14.25 33.27
C ARG A 10 8.45 -14.97 31.94
N ASP A 11 8.95 -16.20 31.99
CA ASP A 11 9.25 -17.00 30.82
C ASP A 11 7.97 -17.37 30.04
N ASP A 12 6.86 -17.61 30.75
CA ASP A 12 5.55 -17.89 30.14
C ASP A 12 5.02 -16.67 29.37
N ILE A 13 5.19 -15.48 29.94
CA ILE A 13 4.80 -14.21 29.31
C ILE A 13 5.66 -13.97 28.08
N GLU A 14 6.97 -14.15 28.18
CA GLU A 14 7.90 -13.98 27.08
C GLU A 14 7.60 -14.96 25.93
N ALA A 15 7.38 -16.24 26.24
CA ALA A 15 7.01 -17.25 25.27
C ALA A 15 5.71 -16.87 24.53
N LYS A 16 4.69 -16.40 25.25
CA LYS A 16 3.42 -15.96 24.65
C LYS A 16 3.58 -14.70 23.81
N LEU A 17 4.32 -13.70 24.28
CA LEU A 17 4.57 -12.48 23.52
C LEU A 17 5.34 -12.78 22.24
N ARG A 18 6.35 -13.65 22.30
CA ARG A 18 7.15 -14.07 21.15
C ARG A 18 6.31 -14.87 20.15
N GLN A 19 5.38 -15.71 20.63
CA GLN A 19 4.40 -16.41 19.79
C GLN A 19 3.50 -15.41 19.04
N ILE A 20 2.93 -14.43 19.75
CA ILE A 20 2.05 -13.41 19.16
C ILE A 20 2.82 -12.55 18.15
N GLN A 21 4.02 -12.08 18.51
CA GLN A 21 4.89 -11.31 17.61
C GLN A 21 5.21 -12.10 16.34
N GLY A 22 5.55 -13.38 16.46
CA GLY A 22 5.86 -14.21 15.29
C GLY A 22 4.66 -14.43 14.36
N GLU A 23 3.43 -14.38 14.86
CA GLU A 23 2.20 -14.43 14.04
C GLU A 23 1.90 -13.09 13.37
N VAL A 24 2.08 -11.98 14.10
CA VAL A 24 1.96 -10.62 13.57
C VAL A 24 2.99 -10.39 12.46
N ASP A 25 4.25 -10.78 12.68
CA ASP A 25 5.31 -10.65 11.67
C ASP A 25 5.03 -11.46 10.42
N ARG A 26 4.54 -12.69 10.57
CA ARG A 26 4.12 -13.53 9.43
C ARG A 26 3.00 -12.88 8.64
N THR A 27 1.99 -12.34 9.33
CA THR A 27 0.86 -11.65 8.71
C THR A 27 1.31 -10.37 8.00
N ALA A 28 2.17 -9.58 8.64
CA ALA A 28 2.74 -8.36 8.06
C ALA A 28 3.60 -8.68 6.82
N GLN A 29 4.44 -9.72 6.88
CA GLN A 29 5.24 -10.16 5.73
C GLN A 29 4.38 -10.65 4.58
N ALA A 30 3.28 -11.36 4.85
CA ALA A 30 2.32 -11.77 3.82
C ALA A 30 1.57 -10.58 3.20
N ALA A 31 1.25 -9.56 4.00
CA ALA A 31 0.52 -8.37 3.55
C ALA A 31 1.41 -7.36 2.79
N LYS A 32 2.72 -7.30 3.07
CA LYS A 32 3.68 -6.40 2.41
C LYS A 32 3.62 -6.41 0.88
N PRO A 33 3.75 -7.57 0.18
CA PRO A 33 3.72 -7.58 -1.28
C PRO A 33 2.37 -7.12 -1.84
N ILE A 34 1.26 -7.46 -1.17
CA ILE A 34 -0.08 -7.01 -1.55
C ILE A 34 -0.18 -5.49 -1.43
N GLY A 35 0.28 -4.93 -0.30
CA GLY A 35 0.29 -3.48 -0.07
C GLY A 35 1.12 -2.74 -1.12
N ILE A 36 2.30 -3.25 -1.47
CA ILE A 36 3.14 -2.69 -2.53
C ILE A 36 2.43 -2.74 -3.89
N ALA A 37 1.82 -3.88 -4.24
CA ALA A 37 1.12 -4.03 -5.51
C ALA A 37 -0.06 -3.07 -5.63
N VAL A 38 -0.88 -2.96 -4.57
CA VAL A 38 -2.02 -2.03 -4.53
C VAL A 38 -1.54 -0.57 -4.63
N GLY A 39 -0.50 -0.21 -3.89
CA GLY A 39 0.09 1.14 -3.93
C GLY A 39 0.63 1.49 -5.33
N ALA A 40 1.36 0.57 -5.96
CA ALA A 40 1.87 0.75 -7.32
C ALA A 40 0.73 0.90 -8.35
N ALA A 41 -0.32 0.08 -8.25
CA ALA A 41 -1.48 0.17 -9.13
C ALA A 41 -2.19 1.53 -8.99
N LEU A 42 -2.41 2.00 -7.75
CA LEU A 42 -2.97 3.32 -7.48
C LEU A 42 -2.11 4.44 -8.07
N ALA A 43 -0.78 4.37 -7.93
CA ALA A 43 0.12 5.36 -8.49
C ALA A 43 0.00 5.45 -10.02
N VAL A 44 -0.03 4.30 -10.71
CA VAL A 44 -0.22 4.25 -12.18
C VAL A 44 -1.56 4.86 -12.59
N VAL A 45 -2.64 4.55 -11.88
CA VAL A 45 -3.97 5.11 -12.15
C VAL A 45 -3.97 6.63 -11.99
N LEU A 46 -3.37 7.15 -10.92
CA LEU A 46 -3.31 8.59 -10.68
C LEU A 46 -2.50 9.32 -11.76
N VAL A 47 -1.34 8.78 -12.14
CA VAL A 47 -0.51 9.33 -13.22
C VAL A 47 -1.26 9.29 -14.55
N GLY A 48 -1.91 8.17 -14.87
CA GLY A 48 -2.72 8.02 -16.08
C GLY A 48 -3.89 9.01 -16.12
N ALA A 49 -4.59 9.19 -15.00
CA ALA A 49 -5.67 10.15 -14.87
C ALA A 49 -5.17 11.59 -15.06
N ALA A 50 -4.08 11.97 -14.41
CA ALA A 50 -3.47 13.29 -14.55
C ALA A 50 -3.06 13.56 -16.00
N TYR A 51 -2.40 12.60 -16.65
CA TYR A 51 -2.02 12.68 -18.07
C TYR A 51 -3.24 12.85 -18.97
N PHE A 52 -4.28 12.04 -18.78
CA PHE A 52 -5.47 12.08 -19.62
C PHE A 52 -6.21 13.42 -19.48
N LEU A 53 -6.35 13.92 -18.24
CA LEU A 53 -6.94 15.23 -17.97
C LEU A 53 -6.13 16.37 -18.62
N GLY A 54 -4.79 16.31 -18.51
CA GLY A 54 -3.89 17.26 -19.17
C GLY A 54 -4.02 17.23 -20.69
N ARG A 55 -3.92 16.04 -21.30
CA ARG A 55 -4.05 15.81 -22.75
C ARG A 55 -5.39 16.33 -23.28
N ARG A 56 -6.49 16.03 -22.58
CA ARG A 56 -7.84 16.47 -22.99
C ARG A 56 -7.96 17.99 -22.96
N ARG A 57 -7.40 18.66 -21.95
CA ARG A 57 -7.40 20.12 -21.85
C ARG A 57 -6.48 20.78 -22.88
N GLY A 58 -5.29 20.23 -23.12
CA GLY A 58 -4.33 20.75 -24.10
C GLY A 58 -4.88 20.71 -25.53
N LYS A 59 -5.52 19.60 -25.93
CA LYS A 59 -6.17 19.49 -27.25
C LYS A 59 -7.26 20.55 -27.46
N LYS A 60 -8.07 20.84 -26.43
CA LYS A 60 -9.14 21.84 -26.52
C LYS A 60 -8.63 23.27 -26.64
N LYS A 61 -7.43 23.55 -26.14
CA LYS A 61 -6.83 24.90 -26.11
C LYS A 61 -5.74 25.10 -27.17
N THR A 62 -5.65 24.21 -28.15
CA THR A 62 -4.65 24.30 -29.20
C THR A 62 -4.98 25.47 -30.13
N THR A 63 -4.07 26.43 -30.25
CA THR A 63 -4.14 27.50 -31.25
C THR A 63 -3.52 27.00 -32.54
N VAL A 64 -4.28 27.06 -33.65
CA VAL A 64 -3.77 26.77 -34.98
C VAL A 64 -3.33 28.09 -35.61
N VAL A 65 -2.05 28.19 -35.98
CA VAL A 65 -1.53 29.32 -36.74
C VAL A 65 -1.25 28.86 -38.17
N GLU A 66 -1.83 29.56 -39.14
CA GLU A 66 -1.47 29.38 -40.55
C GLU A 66 -0.21 30.19 -40.83
N ILE A 67 0.88 29.51 -41.20
CA ILE A 67 2.11 30.17 -41.60
C ILE A 67 1.92 30.65 -43.05
N ARG A 68 1.75 31.96 -43.22
CA ARG A 68 1.72 32.59 -44.54
C ARG A 68 3.06 33.25 -44.81
N ARG A 69 3.69 32.91 -45.95
CA ARG A 69 4.90 33.59 -46.44
C ARG A 69 4.46 34.88 -47.14
N VAL A 70 5.02 36.01 -46.70
CA VAL A 70 4.92 37.31 -47.37
C VAL A 70 6.05 37.47 -48.37
#